data_AF-A0A0L0UPN2-F1
#
_entry.id   AF-A0A0L0UPN2-F1
#
_cell.length_a   1.000
_cell.length_b   1.000
_cell.length_c   1.000
_cell.angle_alpha   90.00
_cell.angle_beta   90.00
_cell.angle_gamma   90.00
#
_symmetry.space_group_name_H-M   'P 1'
#
loop_
_entity.id
_entity.type
_entity.pdbx_description
1 polymer ?
#
loop_
_entity_poly.entity_id
_entity_poly.type
_entity_poly.pdbx_seq_one_letter_code
_entity_poly.pdbx_strand_id
1 'polypeptide(L)' 'TTVDVERSFNFGRDYVSVRRHRLSAVSLTRGMTVAFYSKNGKIPCGLLRKWKLEQSNSKKRANKGVGGSDDIIVC' A
#
# COMPACT_ATOMS: atom_id res chain seq x y z
N THR A 1 -19.68 14.48 -10.45
CA THR A 1 -19.40 14.27 -9.02
C THR A 1 -18.40 15.31 -8.56
N THR A 2 -18.84 16.29 -7.78
CA THR A 2 -17.99 17.35 -7.22
C THR A 2 -17.29 16.77 -6.00
N VAL A 3 -15.97 16.56 -6.09
CA VAL A 3 -15.20 15.98 -4.99
C VAL A 3 -14.91 17.10 -4.00
N ASP A 4 -15.44 16.99 -2.79
CA ASP A 4 -15.10 17.90 -1.70
C ASP A 4 -13.63 17.68 -1.30
N VAL A 5 -12.81 18.63 -1.73
CA VAL A 5 -11.35 18.57 -1.63
C VAL A 5 -10.92 18.84 -0.18
N GLU A 6 -11.57 19.77 0.52
CA GLU A 6 -11.23 20.10 1.92
C GLU A 6 -11.43 18.91 2.85
N ARG A 7 -12.58 18.23 2.75
CA ARG A 7 -12.84 17.04 3.57
C ARG A 7 -11.87 15.91 3.27
N SER A 8 -11.49 15.74 2.00
CA SER A 8 -10.53 14.72 1.57
C SER A 8 -9.12 15.00 2.07
N PHE A 9 -8.72 16.27 2.14
CA PHE A 9 -7.41 16.69 2.67
C PHE A 9 -7.34 16.66 4.20
N ASN A 10 -8.44 16.95 4.91
CA ASN A 10 -8.49 16.88 6.37
C ASN A 10 -8.25 15.46 6.90
N PHE A 11 -8.71 14.42 6.20
CA PHE A 11 -8.36 13.03 6.53
C PHE A 11 -6.85 12.78 6.47
N GLY A 12 -6.11 13.43 5.59
CA GLY A 12 -4.66 13.25 5.46
C GLY A 12 -3.85 13.82 6.62
N ARG A 13 -4.33 14.91 7.23
CA ARG A 13 -3.61 15.63 8.30
C ARG A 13 -3.43 14.76 9.54
N ASP A 14 -4.45 14.03 9.96
CA ASP A 14 -4.36 13.14 11.13
C ASP A 14 -3.37 11.99 10.92
N TYR A 15 -3.17 11.52 9.69
CA TYR A 15 -2.12 10.53 9.40
C TYR A 15 -0.69 11.11 9.40
N VAL A 16 -0.51 12.42 9.18
CA VAL A 16 0.80 13.09 9.33
C VAL A 16 1.09 13.43 10.80
N SER A 17 0.05 13.88 11.50
CA SER A 17 0.17 14.51 12.82
C SER A 17 0.01 13.52 14.00
N VAL A 18 -0.75 12.43 13.85
CA VAL A 18 -0.97 11.46 14.94
C VAL A 18 0.16 10.45 15.02
N ARG A 19 0.91 10.53 16.14
CA ARG A 19 2.13 9.74 16.49
C ARG A 19 2.06 8.23 16.28
N ARG A 20 0.87 7.61 16.18
CA ARG A 20 0.73 6.15 16.03
C ARG A 20 1.17 5.65 14.66
N HIS A 21 1.04 6.45 13.60
CA HIS A 21 1.39 6.07 12.23
C HIS A 21 1.97 7.26 11.47
N ARG A 22 3.19 7.72 11.83
CA ARG A 22 3.89 8.79 11.09
C ARG A 22 4.30 8.30 9.69
N LEU A 23 3.34 8.29 8.78
CA LEU A 23 3.61 8.04 7.37
C LEU A 23 4.36 9.23 6.79
N SER A 24 5.35 8.96 5.94
CA SER A 24 6.01 10.04 5.21
C SER A 24 4.98 10.77 4.34
N ALA A 25 5.17 12.08 4.11
CA ALA A 25 4.31 12.85 3.21
C ALA A 25 4.19 12.17 1.83
N VAL A 26 5.28 11.59 1.34
CA VAL A 26 5.33 10.83 0.08
C VAL A 26 4.41 9.61 0.12
N SER A 27 4.44 8.83 1.20
CA SER A 27 3.57 7.65 1.37
C SER A 27 2.10 8.04 1.38
N LEU A 28 1.76 9.17 2.01
CA LEU A 28 0.39 9.67 2.09
C LEU A 28 -0.12 10.15 0.75
N THR A 29 0.65 10.96 0.03
CA THR A 29 0.28 11.42 -1.31
C THR A 29 0.08 10.24 -2.26
N ARG A 30 0.96 9.22 -2.20
CA ARG A 30 0.78 8.00 -3.00
C ARG A 30 -0.49 7.24 -2.62
N GLY A 31 -0.79 7.07 -1.34
CA GLY A 31 -2.01 6.42 -0.86
C GLY A 31 -3.28 7.15 -1.32
N MET A 32 -3.30 8.48 -1.19
CA MET A 32 -4.40 9.33 -1.65
C MET A 32 -4.62 9.21 -3.16
N THR A 33 -3.55 9.25 -3.96
CA THR A 33 -3.63 9.08 -5.41
C THR A 33 -4.24 7.74 -5.79
N VAL A 34 -3.79 6.64 -5.17
CA VAL A 34 -4.34 5.30 -5.41
C VAL A 34 -5.84 5.24 -5.04
N ALA A 35 -6.23 5.83 -3.92
CA ALA A 35 -7.63 5.89 -3.50
C ALA A 35 -8.50 6.68 -4.49
N PHE A 36 -8.01 7.81 -4.99
CA PHE A 36 -8.69 8.64 -5.99
C PHE A 36 -8.96 7.87 -7.28
N TYR A 37 -7.93 7.24 -7.86
CA TYR A 37 -8.09 6.46 -9.10
C TYR A 37 -8.97 5.21 -8.90
N SER A 38 -8.89 4.55 -7.74
CA SER A 38 -9.78 3.44 -7.41
C SER A 38 -11.24 3.88 -7.32
N LYS A 39 -11.52 5.01 -6.68
CA LYS A 39 -12.88 5.56 -6.54
C LYS A 39 -13.49 5.92 -7.90
N ASN A 40 -12.64 6.35 -8.84
CA ASN A 40 -13.04 6.69 -10.21
C ASN A 40 -13.10 5.48 -11.16
N GLY A 41 -12.97 4.25 -10.64
CA GLY A 41 -13.01 3.02 -11.45
C GLY A 41 -11.84 2.86 -12.42
N LYS A 42 -10.75 3.63 -12.23
CA LYS A 42 -9.56 3.57 -13.08
C LYS A 42 -8.62 2.44 -12.70
N ILE A 43 -8.77 1.88 -11.50
CA ILE A 43 -8.03 0.71 -11.04
C ILE A 43 -8.98 -0.48 -11.00
N PRO A 44 -8.71 -1.54 -11.77
CA PRO A 44 -9.53 -2.75 -11.72
C PRO A 44 -9.38 -3.47 -10.38
N CYS A 45 -10.48 -4.05 -9.91
CA CYS A 45 -10.52 -4.81 -8.66
C CYS A 45 -9.46 -5.92 -8.66
N GLY A 46 -8.74 -6.05 -7.54
CA GLY A 46 -7.74 -7.09 -7.35
C GLY A 46 -6.38 -6.82 -8.01
N LEU A 47 -6.19 -5.75 -8.80
CA LEU A 47 -4.90 -5.42 -9.42
C LEU A 47 -3.81 -5.17 -8.36
N LEU A 48 -4.12 -4.35 -7.35
CA LEU A 48 -3.18 -4.06 -6.26
C LEU A 48 -2.83 -5.30 -5.43
N ARG A 49 -3.77 -6.24 -5.28
CA ARG A 49 -3.56 -7.51 -4.59
C ARG A 49 -2.62 -8.42 -5.39
N LYS A 50 -2.85 -8.55 -6.70
CA LYS A 50 -1.97 -9.30 -7.61
C LYS A 50 -0.55 -8.73 -7.61
N TRP A 51 -0.43 -7.42 -7.77
CA TRP A 51 0.86 -6.73 -7.72
C TRP A 51 1.60 -6.96 -6.40
N LYS A 52 0.91 -6.88 -5.25
CA LYS A 52 1.54 -7.15 -3.94
C LYS A 52 2.02 -8.60 -3.82
N LEU A 53 1.25 -9.56 -4.32
CA LEU A 53 1.62 -10.98 -4.32
C LEU A 53 2.85 -11.22 -5.21
N GLU A 54 2.89 -10.66 -6.41
CA GLU A 54 4.03 -10.73 -7.32
C GLU A 54 5.29 -10.11 -6.71
N GLN A 55 5.17 -8.96 -6.05
CA GLN A 55 6.31 -8.32 -5.38
C GLN A 55 6.84 -9.14 -4.19
N SER A 56 5.96 -9.84 -3.47
CA SER A 56 6.38 -10.74 -2.39
C SER A 56 7.08 -11.98 -2.95
N ASN A 57 6.60 -12.51 -4.08
CA ASN A 57 7.20 -13.66 -4.75
C ASN A 57 8.53 -13.32 -5.41
N SER A 58 8.69 -12.12 -5.97
CA SER A 58 9.97 -11.66 -6.52
C SER A 58 11.02 -11.46 -5.43
N LYS A 59 10.66 -10.91 -4.27
CA LYS A 59 11.53 -10.84 -3.09
C LYS A 59 11.94 -12.23 -2.58
N LYS A 60 11.00 -13.19 -2.52
CA LYS A 60 11.30 -14.58 -2.15
C LYS A 60 12.24 -15.26 -3.17
N ARG A 61 12.10 -14.94 -4.46
CA ARG A 61 13.02 -15.45 -5.51
C ARG A 61 14.40 -14.80 -5.44
N ALA A 62 14.49 -13.52 -5.10
CA ALA A 62 15.77 -12.83 -4.86
C ALA A 62 16.52 -13.40 -3.64
N ASN A 63 15.80 -13.79 -2.58
CA ASN A 63 16.41 -14.42 -1.40
C ASN A 63 16.71 -15.92 -1.57
N LYS A 64 16.22 -16.58 -2.63
CA LYS A 64 16.52 -18.00 -2.92
C LYS A 64 17.89 -18.22 -3.59
N GLY A 65 18.68 -17.16 -3.79
CA GLY A 65 20.06 -17.23 -4.28
C GLY A 65 21.13 -17.43 -3.20
N VAL A 66 20.76 -17.40 -1.91
CA VAL A 66 21.69 -17.66 -0.80
C VAL A 66 21.01 -18.70 0.10
N GLY A 67 21.57 -19.92 0.11
CA GLY A 67 20.97 -21.11 0.70
C GLY A 67 20.87 -21.12 2.22
N GLY A 68 20.21 -22.17 2.73
CA GLY A 68 20.21 -22.53 4.15
C GLY A 68 18.84 -23.01 4.64
N SER A 69 18.80 -24.23 5.15
CA SER A 69 17.66 -25.07 5.49
C SER A 69 16.79 -24.61 6.69
N ASP A 70 15.62 -25.23 6.76
CA ASP A 70 14.75 -25.56 7.92
C ASP A 70 14.26 -24.44 8.86
N ASP A 71 12.93 -24.26 8.93
CA ASP A 71 12.16 -24.64 10.12
C ASP A 71 10.66 -24.46 9.91
N ILE A 72 9.93 -25.50 10.31
CA ILE A 72 8.48 -25.61 10.31
C ILE A 72 7.90 -24.62 11.34
N ILE A 73 6.98 -23.75 10.92
CA ILE A 73 6.00 -23.16 11.82
C ILE A 73 4.63 -23.66 11.37
N VAL A 74 4.09 -24.55 12.19
CA VAL A 74 2.71 -25.03 12.16
C VAL A 74 1.76 -23.84 12.36
N CYS A 75 0.67 -23.84 11.60
CA CYS A 75 -0.42 -22.87 11.64
C CYS A 75 -1.00 -22.64 13.03
#